data_AF-A0A7S4P9W5-F1
#
_entry.id   AF-A0A7S4P9W5-F1
#
_cell.length_a   1.000
_cell.length_b   1.000
_cell.length_c   1.000
_cell.angle_alpha   90.00
_cell.angle_beta   90.00
_cell.angle_gamma   90.00
#
_symmetry.space_group_name_H-M   'P 1'
#
loop_
_entity.id
_entity.type
_entity.pdbx_description
1 polymer ?
#
loop_
_entity_poly.entity_id
_entity_poly.type
_entity_poly.pdbx_seq_one_letter_code
_entity_poly.pdbx_strand_id
1 'polypeptide(L)'
;GFRVRKKEFLLLNRSFLDPASMFEHGLPVNGRKYVGISANPKTLHAKSGPSGVICVRARNCVLVATYYPPTSAPQALITLEEISTEVNIGMYKTDSIDANLLHSIKSRTKDGDDDD
;
A
#
# COMPACT_ATOMS: atom_id res chain seq x y z
N GLY A 1 -14.83 -6.29 -9.87
CA GLY A 1 -13.59 -6.25 -9.06
C GLY A 1 -12.96 -4.88 -9.14
N PHE A 2 -12.09 -4.54 -8.19
CA PHE A 2 -11.34 -3.27 -8.18
C PHE A 2 -10.28 -3.28 -9.29
N ARG A 3 -10.29 -2.29 -10.17
CA ARG A 3 -9.34 -2.20 -11.29
C ARG A 3 -9.00 -0.76 -11.64
N VAL A 4 -7.74 -0.38 -11.43
CA VAL A 4 -7.19 0.89 -11.88
C VAL A 4 -6.75 0.75 -13.33
N ARG A 5 -7.30 1.59 -14.23
CA ARG A 5 -6.93 1.58 -15.66
C ARG A 5 -5.59 2.30 -15.86
N LYS A 6 -4.86 1.97 -16.94
CA LYS A 6 -3.58 2.65 -17.28
C LYS A 6 -3.69 4.18 -17.29
N LYS A 7 -4.77 4.72 -17.88
CA LYS A 7 -5.02 6.17 -17.90
C LYS A 7 -5.18 6.77 -16.49
N GLU A 8 -5.84 6.04 -15.60
CA GLU A 8 -6.11 6.46 -14.23
C GLU A 8 -4.81 6.45 -13.43
N PHE A 9 -3.99 5.40 -13.60
CA PHE A 9 -2.67 5.31 -12.99
C PHE A 9 -1.74 6.44 -13.42
N LEU A 10 -1.71 6.80 -14.70
CA LEU A 10 -0.86 7.90 -15.19
C LEU A 10 -1.25 9.25 -14.57
N LEU A 11 -2.55 9.54 -14.49
CA LEU A 11 -3.06 10.74 -13.85
C LEU A 11 -2.74 10.74 -12.35
N LEU A 12 -3.00 9.62 -11.67
CA LEU A 12 -2.72 9.45 -10.25
C LEU A 12 -1.24 9.61 -9.93
N ASN A 13 -0.34 9.02 -10.72
CA ASN A 13 1.10 9.16 -10.53
C ASN A 13 1.57 10.61 -10.78
N ARG A 14 0.98 11.29 -11.76
CA ARG A 14 1.25 12.71 -12.02
C ARG A 14 0.77 13.61 -10.89
N SER A 15 -0.35 13.30 -10.24
CA SER A 15 -0.89 14.11 -9.14
C SER A 15 0.05 14.19 -7.92
N PHE A 16 1.00 13.26 -7.73
CA PHE A 16 2.05 13.40 -6.72
C PHE A 16 3.09 14.48 -7.04
N LEU A 17 3.26 14.80 -8.32
CA LEU A 17 4.22 15.82 -8.81
C LEU A 17 3.52 17.16 -9.06
N ASP A 18 2.27 17.10 -9.52
CA ASP A 18 1.44 18.24 -9.91
C ASP A 18 0.06 18.17 -9.23
N PRO A 19 -0.01 18.59 -7.95
CA PRO A 19 -1.25 18.55 -7.15
C PRO A 19 -2.40 19.37 -7.73
N ALA A 20 -2.10 20.46 -8.46
CA ALA A 20 -3.12 21.37 -8.99
C ALA A 20 -4.13 20.63 -9.88
N SER A 21 -3.63 19.72 -10.72
CA SER A 21 -4.46 18.87 -11.59
C SER A 21 -5.52 18.06 -10.84
N MET A 22 -5.20 17.58 -9.63
CA MET A 22 -6.11 16.78 -8.81
C MET A 22 -7.25 17.62 -8.23
N PHE A 23 -6.98 18.87 -7.86
CA PHE A 23 -7.97 19.76 -7.30
C PHE A 23 -8.94 20.30 -8.37
N GLU A 24 -8.42 20.60 -9.57
CA GLU A 24 -9.23 21.11 -10.68
C GLU A 24 -10.08 20.01 -11.34
N HIS A 25 -9.48 18.84 -11.58
CA HIS A 25 -10.11 17.79 -12.40
C HIS A 25 -10.53 16.55 -11.60
N GLY A 26 -10.23 16.49 -10.31
CA GLY A 26 -10.47 15.32 -9.47
C GLY A 26 -9.50 14.16 -9.78
N LEU A 27 -9.57 13.13 -8.95
CA LEU A 27 -8.77 11.92 -9.06
C LEU A 27 -9.63 10.75 -9.55
N PRO A 28 -9.43 10.24 -10.79
CA PRO A 28 -10.17 9.08 -11.27
C PRO A 28 -9.54 7.78 -10.76
N VAL A 29 -10.31 6.96 -10.05
CA VAL A 29 -9.89 5.65 -9.54
C VAL A 29 -11.02 4.65 -9.72
N ASN A 30 -10.75 3.50 -10.32
CA ASN A 30 -11.71 2.41 -10.50
C ASN A 30 -13.00 2.86 -11.23
N GLY A 31 -12.85 3.70 -12.26
CA GLY A 31 -13.97 4.26 -13.02
C GLY A 31 -14.80 5.32 -12.29
N ARG A 32 -14.43 5.73 -11.08
CA ARG A 32 -15.10 6.79 -10.31
C ARG A 32 -14.20 8.00 -10.16
N LYS A 33 -14.77 9.19 -10.21
CA LYS A 33 -14.05 10.45 -10.01
C LYS A 33 -14.24 10.91 -8.57
N TYR A 34 -13.13 11.14 -7.87
CA TYR A 34 -13.09 11.66 -6.51
C TYR A 34 -12.64 13.13 -6.53
N VAL A 35 -13.17 13.93 -5.62
CA VAL A 35 -12.78 15.34 -5.47
C VAL A 35 -11.54 15.41 -4.59
N GLY A 36 -10.49 16.09 -5.06
CA GLY A 36 -9.25 16.26 -4.31
C GLY A 36 -9.43 17.05 -3.01
N ILE A 37 -8.75 16.63 -1.95
CA ILE A 37 -8.82 17.24 -0.60
C ILE A 37 -7.46 17.70 -0.12
N SER A 38 -6.45 16.84 -0.23
CA SER A 38 -5.07 17.20 0.07
C SER A 38 -4.14 16.36 -0.78
N ALA A 39 -3.01 16.94 -1.15
CA ALA A 39 -1.99 16.28 -1.93
C ALA A 39 -0.62 16.78 -1.50
N ASN A 40 0.30 15.84 -1.33
CA ASN A 40 1.71 16.09 -1.09
C ASN A 40 2.52 15.01 -1.83
N PRO A 41 3.87 15.09 -1.85
CA PRO A 41 4.69 14.13 -2.59
C PRO A 41 4.56 12.67 -2.13
N LYS A 42 4.05 12.42 -0.92
CA LYS A 42 3.89 11.08 -0.33
C LYS A 42 2.46 10.57 -0.36
N THR A 43 1.46 11.45 -0.20
CA THR A 43 0.05 11.06 -0.07
C THR A 43 -0.88 11.92 -0.90
N LEU A 44 -1.93 11.29 -1.43
CA LEU A 44 -3.05 11.96 -2.09
C LEU A 44 -4.34 11.55 -1.39
N HIS A 45 -5.20 12.52 -1.10
CA HIS A 45 -6.49 12.33 -0.48
C HIS A 45 -7.57 12.91 -1.38
N ALA A 46 -8.55 12.09 -1.71
CA ALA A 46 -9.73 12.52 -2.46
C ALA A 46 -10.99 11.84 -1.90
N LYS A 47 -12.15 12.50 -2.04
CA LYS A 47 -13.42 12.01 -1.47
C LYS A 47 -14.56 12.00 -2.47
N SER A 48 -15.57 11.20 -2.16
CA SER A 48 -16.86 11.14 -2.85
C SER A 48 -17.96 10.95 -1.81
N GLY A 49 -18.56 12.05 -1.36
CA GLY A 49 -19.50 12.04 -0.24
C GLY A 49 -18.82 11.56 1.05
N PRO A 50 -19.37 10.57 1.77
CA PRO A 50 -18.78 10.02 2.99
C PRO A 50 -17.68 8.98 2.73
N SER A 51 -17.48 8.58 1.48
CA SER A 51 -16.44 7.63 1.05
C SER A 51 -15.26 8.37 0.43
N GLY A 52 -14.15 7.70 0.19
CA GLY A 52 -13.02 8.33 -0.48
C GLY A 52 -11.95 7.37 -0.92
N VAL A 53 -10.85 7.96 -1.40
CA VAL A 53 -9.65 7.26 -1.83
C VAL A 53 -8.43 7.93 -1.23
N ILE A 54 -7.53 7.10 -0.73
CA ILE A 54 -6.21 7.50 -0.24
C ILE A 54 -5.18 6.76 -1.07
N CYS A 55 -4.20 7.52 -1.58
CA CYS A 55 -3.06 6.96 -2.30
C CYS A 55 -1.79 7.30 -1.54
N VAL A 56 -0.93 6.32 -1.29
CA VAL A 56 0.37 6.51 -0.65
C VAL A 56 1.47 6.03 -1.59
N ARG A 57 2.45 6.89 -1.85
CA ARG A 57 3.62 6.58 -2.66
C ARG A 57 4.63 5.81 -1.81
N ALA A 58 5.01 4.63 -2.28
CA ALA A 58 6.09 3.81 -1.73
C ALA A 58 7.27 3.74 -2.71
N ARG A 59 8.35 3.04 -2.36
CA ARG A 59 9.61 3.00 -3.12
C ARG A 59 9.39 2.54 -4.57
N ASN A 60 8.69 1.42 -4.76
CA ASN A 60 8.52 0.77 -6.06
C ASN A 60 7.05 0.68 -6.52
N CYS A 61 6.11 1.27 -5.78
CA CYS A 61 4.69 1.19 -6.08
C CYS A 61 3.90 2.37 -5.49
N VAL A 62 2.62 2.43 -5.84
CA VAL A 62 1.65 3.31 -5.19
C VAL A 62 0.56 2.43 -4.60
N LEU A 63 0.34 2.56 -3.30
CA LEU A 63 -0.76 1.93 -2.60
C LEU A 63 -2.01 2.77 -2.83
N VAL A 64 -3.13 2.13 -3.16
CA VAL A 64 -4.41 2.80 -3.42
C VAL A 64 -5.48 2.10 -2.61
N ALA A 65 -6.14 2.83 -1.72
CA ALA A 65 -7.25 2.32 -0.92
C ALA A 65 -8.49 3.18 -1.10
N THR A 66 -9.60 2.54 -1.44
CA THR A 66 -10.92 3.15 -1.34
C THR A 66 -11.55 2.77 0.00
N TYR A 67 -12.01 3.76 0.76
CA TYR A 67 -12.70 3.56 2.02
C TYR A 67 -14.17 3.97 1.90
N TYR A 68 -15.02 3.29 2.68
CA TYR A 68 -16.47 3.51 2.75
C TYR A 68 -16.88 3.50 4.23
N PRO A 69 -17.99 4.16 4.60
CA PRO A 69 -18.54 4.06 5.94
C PRO A 69 -18.74 2.59 6.37
N PRO A 70 -18.46 2.23 7.63
CA PRO A 70 -18.12 3.11 8.77
C PRO A 70 -16.62 3.49 8.85
N THR A 71 -15.77 3.04 7.94
CA THR A 71 -14.34 3.35 7.96
C THR A 71 -14.11 4.82 7.65
N SER A 72 -13.37 5.49 8.55
CA SER A 72 -13.00 6.89 8.40
C SER A 72 -11.71 7.06 7.57
N ALA A 73 -11.51 8.25 7.01
CA ALA A 73 -10.30 8.57 6.27
C ALA A 73 -9.00 8.42 7.10
N PRO A 74 -8.95 8.85 8.38
CA PRO A 74 -7.76 8.65 9.22
C PRO A 74 -7.43 7.18 9.45
N GLN A 75 -8.44 6.33 9.68
CA GLN A 75 -8.22 4.88 9.83
C GLN A 75 -7.61 4.27 8.56
N ALA A 76 -8.15 4.63 7.40
CA ALA A 76 -7.61 4.16 6.12
C ALA A 76 -6.19 4.67 5.85
N LEU A 77 -5.87 5.90 6.26
CA LEU A 77 -4.54 6.48 6.13
C LEU A 77 -3.51 5.71 6.96
N ILE A 78 -3.79 5.49 8.26
CA ILE A 78 -2.88 4.81 9.18
C ILE A 78 -2.50 3.43 8.64
N THR A 79 -3.49 2.63 8.22
CA THR A 79 -3.24 1.30 7.63
C THR A 79 -2.37 1.39 6.37
N LEU A 80 -2.59 2.38 5.51
CA LEU A 80 -1.78 2.55 4.30
C LEU A 80 -0.36 3.02 4.57
N GLU A 81 -0.16 3.87 5.58
CA GLU A 81 1.16 4.33 6.00
C GLU A 81 1.98 3.20 6.62
N GLU A 82 1.35 2.34 7.43
CA GLU A 82 1.97 1.13 7.96
C GLU A 82 2.41 0.18 6.83
N ILE A 83 1.52 -0.13 5.90
CA ILE A 83 1.85 -1.00 4.75
C ILE A 83 2.95 -0.35 3.89
N SER A 84 2.89 0.96 3.65
CA SER A 84 3.93 1.67 2.90
C SER A 84 5.29 1.56 3.58
N THR A 85 5.32 1.68 4.90
CA THR A 85 6.53 1.54 5.71
C THR A 85 7.13 0.15 5.56
N GLU A 86 6.32 -0.90 5.70
CA GLU A 86 6.77 -2.29 5.49
C GLU A 86 7.28 -2.54 4.06
N VAL A 87 6.58 -2.03 3.04
CA VAL A 87 7.01 -2.12 1.64
C VAL A 87 8.35 -1.41 1.40
N ASN A 88 8.58 -0.28 2.09
CA ASN A 88 9.81 0.51 1.95
C ASN A 88 10.99 -0.11 2.69
N ILE A 89 10.77 -0.73 3.85
CA ILE A 89 11.81 -1.42 4.61
C ILE A 89 12.16 -2.76 3.95
N GLY A 90 11.19 -3.37 3.27
CA GLY A 90 11.28 -4.72 2.70
C GLY A 90 10.74 -5.71 3.73
N MET A 91 9.67 -6.43 3.36
CA MET A 91 9.04 -7.44 4.22
C MET A 91 10.07 -8.52 4.54
N TYR A 92 10.60 -8.44 5.76
CA TYR A 92 11.69 -9.25 6.27
C TYR A 92 12.99 -9.08 5.45
N LYS A 93 14.12 -8.87 6.14
CA LYS A 93 15.39 -9.35 5.59
C LYS A 93 15.31 -10.89 5.56
N THR A 94 14.54 -11.45 4.64
CA THR A 94 14.36 -12.90 4.54
C THR A 94 15.68 -13.59 4.24
N ASP A 95 16.63 -12.91 3.60
CA ASP A 95 18.02 -13.38 3.43
C ASP A 95 18.80 -13.53 4.77
N SER A 96 18.21 -13.17 5.92
CA SER A 96 18.85 -13.29 7.24
C SER A 96 17.91 -13.78 8.36
N ILE A 97 16.75 -14.34 8.01
CA ILE A 97 16.13 -15.41 8.83
C ILE A 97 16.86 -16.75 8.55
N ASP A 98 17.98 -16.68 7.81
CA ASP A 98 18.76 -17.75 7.25
C ASP A 98 19.83 -18.36 8.18
N ALA A 99 20.11 -19.63 7.86
CA ALA A 99 21.06 -20.56 8.47
C ALA A 99 20.73 -21.02 9.90
N ASN A 100 20.68 -20.17 10.91
CA ASN A 100 20.64 -20.65 12.31
C ASN A 100 19.30 -21.29 12.70
N LEU A 101 18.18 -20.71 12.26
CA LEU A 101 16.85 -21.28 12.52
C LEU A 101 16.66 -22.58 11.72
N LEU A 102 17.13 -22.60 10.47
CA LEU A 102 17.10 -23.78 9.61
C LEU A 102 17.98 -24.92 10.14
N HIS A 103 19.14 -24.58 10.72
CA HIS A 103 20.07 -25.56 11.29
C HIS A 103 19.52 -26.18 12.58
N SER A 104 18.89 -25.38 13.44
CA SER A 104 18.23 -25.84 14.67
C SER A 104 17.06 -26.79 14.41
N ILE A 105 16.31 -26.56 13.32
CA ILE A 105 15.23 -27.46 12.90
C ILE A 105 15.81 -28.79 12.37
N LYS A 106 16.89 -28.74 11.58
CA LYS A 106 17.54 -29.95 11.02
C LYS A 106 18.29 -30.78 12.05
N SER A 107 18.85 -30.17 13.10
CA SER A 107 19.52 -30.91 14.17
C SER A 107 18.52 -31.68 15.04
N ARG A 108 17.35 -31.10 15.32
CA ARG A 108 16.30 -31.76 16.12
C ARG A 108 15.66 -32.98 15.44
N THR A 109 15.76 -33.09 14.12
CA THR A 109 15.22 -34.21 13.35
C THR A 109 16.21 -35.36 13.16
N LYS A 110 17.50 -35.19 13.50
CA LYS A 110 18.51 -36.26 13.35
C LYS A 110 18.67 -37.14 14.59
N ASP A 111 18.19 -36.69 15.75
CA ASP A 111 18.35 -37.41 17.01
C ASP A 111 17.21 -38.43 17.27
N GLY A 112 16.46 -38.86 16.24
CA GLY A 112 15.25 -39.67 16.39
C GLY A 112 15.14 -40.93 15.53
N ASP A 113 16.11 -41.24 14.66
CA ASP A 113 16.03 -42.37 13.72
C ASP A 113 17.24 -43.33 13.80
N ASP A 114 18.06 -43.25 14.85
CA ASP A 114 19.16 -44.20 15.12
C ASP A 114 18.99 -44.83 16.52
N ASP A 115 17.99 -45.69 16.68
CA ASP A 115 18.00 -46.76 17.69
C ASP A 115 17.17 -47.95 17.14
N ASP A 116 17.79 -49.13 17.17
CA ASP A 116 17.38 -50.45 16.67
C ASP A 116 15.93 -50.90 16.97
#